data_AF-A0A2R6GBD4-F1
#
_entry.id   AF-A0A2R6GBD4-F1
#
_cell.length_a   1.000
_cell.length_b   1.000
_cell.length_c   1.000
_cell.angle_alpha   90.00
_cell.angle_beta   90.00
_cell.angle_gamma   90.00
#
_symmetry.space_group_name_H-M   'P 1'
#
loop_
_entity.id
_entity.type
_entity.pdbx_description
1 polymer ?
#
loop_
_entity_poly.entity_id
_entity_poly.type
_entity_poly.pdbx_seq_one_letter_code
_entity_poly.pdbx_strand_id
1 'polypeptide(L)'
;MQKPIRIEAADGDERTQIGDALAKFARKGGHLETGRAEGTFFVSHGGGCDVGGEPIRESDTFYLDPETGEVLCERHGDARRRER
;
A
#
# COMPACT_ATOMS: atom_id res chain seq x y z
N MET A 1 2.87 7.66 -16.79
CA MET A 1 2.58 7.36 -15.38
C MET A 1 1.93 6.00 -15.28
N GLN A 2 2.43 5.13 -14.40
CA GLN A 2 1.84 3.83 -14.10
C GLN A 2 0.71 4.03 -13.09
N LYS A 3 -0.37 3.26 -13.22
CA LYS A 3 -1.53 3.41 -12.33
C LYS A 3 -1.27 2.79 -10.96
N PRO A 4 -1.75 3.41 -9.86
CA PRO A 4 -1.74 2.79 -8.54
C PRO A 4 -2.41 1.41 -8.56
N ILE A 5 -1.76 0.46 -7.90
CA ILE A 5 -2.22 -0.92 -7.75
C ILE A 5 -3.22 -0.94 -6.61
N ARG A 6 -4.43 -1.40 -6.87
CA ARG A 6 -5.51 -1.50 -5.88
C ARG A 6 -5.36 -2.80 -5.08
N ILE A 7 -5.47 -2.70 -3.77
CA ILE A 7 -5.50 -3.81 -2.83
C ILE A 7 -6.87 -3.76 -2.16
N GLU A 8 -7.69 -4.79 -2.39
CA GLU A 8 -9.12 -4.78 -2.06
C GLU A 8 -9.39 -4.74 -0.54
N ALA A 9 -8.55 -5.41 0.25
CA ALA A 9 -8.71 -5.52 1.69
C ALA A 9 -7.34 -5.52 2.36
N ALA A 10 -7.14 -4.63 3.33
CA ALA A 10 -5.99 -4.70 4.22
C ALA A 10 -6.14 -5.88 5.20
N ASP A 11 -5.05 -6.59 5.44
CA ASP A 11 -5.05 -7.76 6.35
C ASP A 11 -5.13 -7.35 7.84
N GLY A 12 -4.83 -6.09 8.15
CA GLY A 12 -4.89 -5.52 9.50
C GLY A 12 -4.61 -4.02 9.47
N ASP A 13 -4.72 -3.33 10.60
CA ASP A 13 -4.58 -1.86 10.69
C ASP A 13 -3.15 -1.32 10.49
N GLU A 14 -2.13 -2.17 10.62
CA GLU A 14 -0.73 -1.72 10.53
C GLU A 14 -0.06 -2.12 9.23
N ARG A 15 -0.50 -3.23 8.63
CA ARG A 15 0.21 -3.90 7.54
C ARG A 15 -0.67 -4.87 6.77
N THR A 16 -0.28 -5.13 5.53
CA THR A 16 -0.93 -6.09 4.64
C THR A 16 0.12 -6.98 4.00
N GLN A 17 -0.10 -8.28 3.98
CA GLN A 17 0.75 -9.25 3.31
C GLN A 17 0.66 -9.05 1.80
N ILE A 18 1.82 -9.07 1.14
CA ILE A 18 1.90 -8.87 -0.32
C ILE A 18 2.76 -9.94 -0.97
N GLY A 19 2.53 -10.17 -2.26
CA GLY A 19 3.40 -11.01 -3.08
C GLY A 19 4.71 -10.32 -3.45
N ASP A 20 5.72 -11.13 -3.84
CA ASP A 20 7.06 -10.67 -4.25
C ASP A 20 7.04 -9.60 -5.36
N ALA A 21 6.09 -9.72 -6.29
CA ALA A 21 5.90 -8.77 -7.39
C ALA A 21 5.60 -7.33 -6.91
N LEU A 22 4.97 -7.18 -5.74
CA LEU A 22 4.65 -5.88 -5.13
C LEU A 22 5.74 -5.40 -4.17
N ALA A 23 6.55 -6.30 -3.63
CA ALA A 23 7.58 -5.99 -2.64
C ALA A 23 8.57 -4.92 -3.13
N LYS A 24 8.92 -4.96 -4.42
CA LYS A 24 9.80 -3.95 -5.03
C LYS A 24 9.24 -2.53 -4.99
N PHE A 25 7.92 -2.37 -5.04
CA PHE A 25 7.25 -1.06 -5.00
C PHE A 25 7.12 -0.58 -3.56
N ALA A 26 6.69 -1.46 -2.63
CA ALA A 26 6.67 -1.14 -1.20
C ALA A 26 8.08 -0.74 -0.70
N ARG A 27 9.14 -1.41 -1.19
CA ARG A 27 10.53 -1.06 -0.88
C ARG A 27 10.88 0.35 -1.34
N LYS A 28 10.34 0.77 -2.49
CA LYS A 28 10.64 2.09 -3.08
C LYS A 28 10.15 3.23 -2.19
N GLY A 29 8.98 3.08 -1.57
CA GLY A 29 8.42 4.05 -0.63
C GLY A 29 8.88 3.85 0.81
N GLY A 30 9.70 2.82 1.10
CA GLY A 30 10.12 2.53 2.48
C GLY A 30 9.06 1.82 3.33
N HIS A 31 7.99 1.30 2.72
CA HIS A 31 6.91 0.59 3.40
C HIS A 31 7.13 -0.93 3.45
N LEU A 32 8.22 -1.46 2.90
CA LEU A 32 8.43 -2.91 2.90
C LEU A 32 8.90 -3.42 4.26
N GLU A 33 8.14 -4.34 4.84
CA GLU A 33 8.54 -5.18 5.96
C GLU A 33 8.77 -6.63 5.49
N THR A 34 9.80 -7.28 6.03
CA THR A 34 10.17 -8.67 5.70
C THR A 34 10.48 -9.51 6.94
N GLY A 35 10.52 -10.83 6.78
CA GLY A 35 11.04 -11.76 7.80
C GLY A 35 10.11 -12.01 8.99
N ARG A 36 8.79 -11.97 8.79
CA ARG A 36 7.80 -12.29 9.82
C ARG A 36 7.44 -13.77 9.78
N ALA A 37 6.97 -14.32 10.90
CA ALA A 37 6.52 -15.72 10.97
C ALA A 37 5.30 -15.99 10.09
N GLU A 38 4.47 -14.97 9.85
CA GLU A 38 3.20 -15.05 9.10
C GLU A 38 3.40 -14.98 7.57
N GLY A 39 4.57 -14.53 7.09
CA GLY A 39 4.83 -14.37 5.66
C GLY A 39 6.15 -13.68 5.32
N THR A 40 6.50 -13.63 4.03
CA THR A 40 7.80 -13.11 3.58
C THR A 40 7.82 -11.60 3.38
N PHE A 41 6.73 -11.01 2.86
CA PHE A 41 6.67 -9.60 2.50
C PHE A 41 5.35 -8.97 2.95
N PHE A 42 5.46 -7.79 3.55
CA PHE A 42 4.34 -6.98 4.01
C PHE A 42 4.54 -5.54 3.56
N VAL A 43 3.44 -4.86 3.23
CA VAL A 43 3.42 -3.40 3.11
C VAL A 43 2.93 -2.81 4.44
N SER A 44 3.74 -1.94 5.03
CA SER A 44 3.45 -1.21 6.25
C SER A 44 2.63 0.04 5.91
N HIS A 45 1.48 0.16 6.54
CA HIS A 45 0.52 1.23 6.29
C HIS A 45 -0.10 1.80 7.58
N GLY A 46 0.40 1.42 8.76
CA GLY A 46 -0.05 1.95 10.05
C GLY A 46 0.18 3.45 10.26
N GLY A 47 1.01 4.09 9.41
CA GLY A 47 1.13 5.55 9.33
C GLY A 47 -0.04 6.24 8.59
N GLY A 48 -0.95 5.46 8.01
CA GLY A 48 -1.99 5.94 7.12
C GLY A 48 -1.47 6.27 5.72
N CYS A 49 -2.30 6.95 4.93
CA CYS A 49 -1.99 7.38 3.59
C CYS A 49 -0.86 8.42 3.55
N ASP A 50 0.14 8.26 2.69
CA ASP A 50 1.29 9.18 2.58
C ASP A 50 0.93 10.61 2.14
N VAL A 51 -0.23 10.79 1.51
CA VAL A 51 -0.68 12.10 1.03
C VAL A 51 -1.41 12.89 2.11
N GLY A 52 -2.26 12.20 2.88
CA GLY A 52 -3.24 12.86 3.76
C GLY A 52 -3.31 12.32 5.17
N GLY A 53 -2.51 11.31 5.53
CA GLY A 53 -2.50 10.65 6.84
C GLY A 53 -3.77 9.87 7.17
N GLU A 54 -4.68 9.68 6.20
CA GLU A 54 -5.93 8.98 6.45
C GLU A 54 -5.64 7.51 6.80
N PRO A 55 -6.14 7.00 7.93
CA PRO A 55 -5.82 5.64 8.38
C PRO A 55 -6.39 4.61 7.41
N ILE A 56 -5.65 3.52 7.20
CA ILE A 56 -6.07 2.34 6.45
C ILE A 56 -6.32 1.24 7.48
N ARG A 57 -7.58 0.85 7.66
CA ARG A 57 -7.95 -0.17 8.64
C ARG A 57 -8.02 -1.54 8.02
N GLU A 58 -8.08 -2.56 8.86
CA GLU A 58 -8.43 -3.92 8.43
C GLU A 58 -9.66 -3.90 7.51
N SER A 59 -9.61 -4.67 6.44
CA SER A 59 -10.65 -4.76 5.39
C SER A 59 -10.84 -3.50 4.53
N ASP A 60 -10.14 -2.38 4.79
CA ASP A 60 -10.21 -1.22 3.90
C ASP A 60 -9.51 -1.51 2.57
N THR A 61 -10.08 -0.95 1.50
CA THR A 61 -9.38 -0.84 0.22
C THR A 61 -8.33 0.26 0.29
N PHE A 62 -7.14 -0.03 -0.20
CA PHE A 62 -6.07 0.94 -0.36
C PHE A 62 -5.27 0.69 -1.63
N TYR A 63 -4.29 1.55 -1.91
CA TYR A 63 -3.52 1.51 -3.14
C TYR A 63 -2.03 1.63 -2.85
N LEU A 64 -1.22 0.96 -3.68
CA LEU A 64 0.23 1.09 -3.72
C LEU A 64 0.63 1.72 -5.05
N ASP A 65 1.29 2.87 -4.99
CA ASP A 65 1.78 3.57 -6.18
C ASP A 65 3.07 2.89 -6.69
N PRO A 66 3.12 2.31 -7.90
CA PRO A 66 4.32 1.64 -8.40
C PRO A 66 5.42 2.62 -8.83
N GLU A 67 5.10 3.91 -9.02
CA GLU A 67 6.06 4.94 -9.41
C GLU A 67 6.76 5.55 -8.22
N THR A 68 6.07 5.79 -7.11
CA THR A 68 6.67 6.41 -5.92
C THR A 68 6.88 5.41 -4.79
N GLY A 69 6.09 4.34 -4.77
CA GLY A 69 6.01 3.42 -3.64
C GLY A 69 5.10 3.91 -2.51
N GLU A 70 4.39 5.04 -2.70
CA GLU A 70 3.44 5.58 -1.74
C GLU A 70 2.27 4.63 -1.49
N VAL A 71 1.84 4.57 -0.24
CA VAL A 71 0.59 3.96 0.21
C VAL A 71 -0.51 5.02 0.23
N LEU A 72 -1.61 4.73 -0.46
CA LEU A 72 -2.70 5.68 -0.67
C LEU A 72 -4.01 5.10 -0.15
N CYS A 73 -4.76 5.90 0.62
CA CYS A 73 -6.14 5.55 0.93
C CYS A 73 -6.98 5.50 -0.35
N GLU A 74 -8.19 4.93 -0.27
CA GLU A 74 -9.08 4.77 -1.43
C GLU A 74 -9.26 6.07 -2.21
N ARG A 75 -9.47 7.18 -1.51
CA ARG A 75 -9.69 8.50 -2.12
C ARG A 75 -8.50 8.97 -2.97
N HIS A 76 -7.29 8.94 -2.43
CA HIS A 76 -6.10 9.43 -3.15
C HIS A 76 -5.62 8.45 -4.22
N GLY A 77 -5.75 7.15 -3.98
CA GLY A 77 -5.43 6.11 -4.96
C GLY A 77 -6.35 6.19 -6.18
N ASP A 78 -7.65 6.40 -5.96
CA ASP A 78 -8.61 6.55 -7.04
C ASP A 78 -8.44 7.87 -7.80
N ALA A 79 -8.15 8.98 -7.10
CA ALA A 79 -7.81 10.25 -7.73
C ALA A 79 -6.62 10.11 -8.70
N ARG A 80 -5.49 9.56 -8.23
CA ARG A 80 -4.30 9.32 -9.07
C ARG A 80 -4.57 8.37 -10.24
N ARG A 81 -5.44 7.37 -10.05
CA ARG A 81 -5.80 6.42 -11.12
C ARG A 81 -6.64 7.09 -12.24
N ARG A 82 -7.36 8.16 -11.93
CA ARG A 82 -8.19 8.93 -12.87
C ARG A 82 -7.39 10.00 -13.62
N GLU A 83 -6.27 10.46 -13.07
CA GLU A 83 -5.32 11.35 -13.75
C GLU A 83 -4.67 10.57 -14.92
N ARG A 84 -4.83 11.08 -16.14
CA ARG A 84 -4.32 10.47 -17.39
C ARG A 84 -3.25 11.34 -18.02
#